data_AF-X0XL45-F1
#
_entry.id   AF-X0XL45-F1
#
_cell.length_a   1.000
_cell.length_b   1.000
_cell.length_c   1.000
_cell.angle_alpha   90.00
_cell.angle_beta   90.00
_cell.angle_gamma   90.00
#
_symmetry.space_group_name_H-M   'P 1'
#
loop_
_entity.id
_entity.type
_entity.pdbx_description
1 polymer ?
#
loop_
_entity_poly.entity_id
_entity_poly.type
_entity_poly.pdbx_seq_one_letter_code
_entity_poly.pdbx_strand_id
1 'polypeptide(L)' 'EYKKVKGKFIKSEEGKLLRHPLSGAAFASQHGLPKEVVHIIASHSKEGDGARNTVEAIIVNHADFVNFEALEI' A
#
# COMPACT_ATOMS: atom_id res chain seq x y z
N GLU A 1 -2.78 -9.25 -6.22
CA GLU A 1 -2.83 -7.94 -6.94
C GLU A 1 -2.79 -8.13 -8.46
N TYR A 2 -1.73 -8.73 -8.99
CA TYR A 2 -1.63 -9.11 -10.40
C TYR A 2 -1.46 -10.63 -10.56
N LYS A 3 -1.84 -11.15 -11.73
CA LYS A 3 -1.58 -12.52 -12.15
C LYS A 3 -0.98 -12.54 -13.56
N LYS A 4 -0.08 -13.48 -13.82
CA LYS A 4 0.54 -13.67 -15.14
C LYS A 4 -0.31 -14.62 -15.98
N VAL A 5 -0.79 -14.16 -17.13
CA VAL A 5 -1.55 -14.96 -18.09
C VAL A 5 -0.94 -14.80 -19.47
N LYS A 6 -0.51 -15.91 -20.09
CA LYS A 6 0.09 -15.92 -21.44
C LYS A 6 1.21 -14.87 -21.61
N GLY A 7 2.09 -14.76 -20.62
CA GLY A 7 3.22 -13.83 -20.63
C GLY A 7 2.88 -12.38 -20.27
N LYS A 8 1.61 -12.01 -20.12
CA LYS A 8 1.18 -10.65 -19.73
C LYS A 8 0.75 -10.61 -18.27
N PHE A 9 1.00 -9.49 -17.59
CA PHE A 9 0.44 -9.23 -16.27
C PHE A 9 -0.94 -8.58 -16.40
N ILE A 10 -1.93 -9.18 -15.75
CA ILE A 10 -3.29 -8.62 -15.66
C ILE A 10 -3.70 -8.53 -14.20
N LYS A 11 -4.67 -7.67 -13.89
CA LYS A 11 -5.22 -7.57 -12.54
C LYS A 11 -5.84 -8.91 -12.12
N SER A 12 -5.44 -9.43 -10.96
CA SER A 12 -6.00 -10.65 -10.36
C SER A 12 -7.43 -10.42 -9.87
N GLU A 13 -8.21 -11.49 -9.63
CA GLU A 13 -9.56 -11.31 -9.05
C GLU A 13 -9.45 -10.70 -7.65
N GLU A 14 -8.48 -11.16 -6.86
CA GLU A 14 -8.16 -10.60 -5.55
C GLU A 14 -7.78 -9.13 -5.64
N GLY A 15 -6.99 -8.74 -6.65
CA GLY A 15 -6.62 -7.35 -6.89
C GLY A 15 -7.78 -6.46 -7.34
N LYS A 16 -8.85 -7.04 -7.92
CA LYS A 16 -10.09 -6.30 -8.19
C LYS A 16 -10.89 -6.05 -6.92
N LEU A 17 -10.86 -6.99 -5.97
CA LEU A 17 -11.59 -6.91 -4.71
C LEU A 17 -10.86 -6.06 -3.66
N LEU A 18 -9.54 -6.21 -3.57
CA LEU A 18 -8.69 -5.58 -2.56
C LEU A 18 -7.69 -4.66 -3.23
N ARG A 19 -7.57 -3.44 -2.70
CA ARG A 19 -6.50 -2.53 -3.09
C ARG A 19 -5.18 -2.97 -2.46
N HIS A 20 -4.07 -2.59 -3.10
CA HIS A 20 -2.72 -3.00 -2.75
C HIS A 20 -2.33 -2.83 -1.27
N PRO A 21 -2.67 -1.72 -0.56
CA PRO A 21 -2.28 -1.59 0.84
C PRO A 21 -2.92 -2.67 1.72
N LEU A 22 -4.16 -3.07 1.42
CA LEU A 22 -4.88 -4.09 2.19
C LEU A 22 -4.28 -5.49 1.97
N SER A 23 -4.02 -5.87 0.71
CA SER A 23 -3.38 -7.15 0.43
C SER A 23 -1.95 -7.23 0.95
N GLY A 24 -1.20 -6.12 0.89
CA GLY A 24 0.15 -6.02 1.45
C GLY A 24 0.16 -6.16 2.97
N ALA A 25 -0.76 -5.48 3.65
CA ALA A 25 -0.88 -5.54 5.11
C ALA A 25 -1.26 -6.95 5.59
N ALA A 26 -2.20 -7.60 4.91
CA ALA A 26 -2.56 -8.99 5.20
C ALA A 26 -1.37 -9.95 5.01
N PHE A 27 -0.63 -9.79 3.91
CA PHE A 27 0.57 -10.60 3.64
C PHE A 27 1.66 -10.40 4.70
N ALA A 28 1.94 -9.15 5.09
CA ALA A 28 2.91 -8.82 6.12
C ALA A 28 2.51 -9.39 7.49
N SER A 29 1.23 -9.27 7.85
CA SER A 29 0.70 -9.81 9.10
C SER A 29 0.83 -11.34 9.18
N GLN A 30 0.58 -12.06 8.07
CA GLN A 30 0.73 -13.52 8.01
C GLN A 30 2.18 -13.99 8.26
N HIS A 31 3.16 -13.13 8.01
CA HIS A 31 4.58 -13.43 8.23
C HIS A 31 5.09 -12.89 9.56
N GLY A 32 4.20 -12.41 10.44
CA GLY A 32 4.57 -11.97 11.79
C GLY A 32 5.34 -10.66 11.84
N LEU A 33 5.20 -9.80 10.82
CA LEU A 33 5.80 -8.47 10.88
C LEU A 33 5.20 -7.65 12.03
N PRO A 34 5.97 -6.73 12.64
CA PRO A 34 5.47 -5.85 13.70
C PRO A 34 4.23 -5.08 13.28
N LYS A 35 3.33 -4.81 14.23
CA LYS A 35 2.04 -4.13 13.97
C LYS A 35 2.25 -2.74 13.39
N GLU A 36 3.34 -2.09 13.78
CA GLU A 36 3.78 -0.78 13.30
C GLU A 36 4.08 -0.84 11.80
N VAL A 37 4.75 -1.89 11.32
CA VAL A 37 5.03 -2.08 9.90
C VAL A 37 3.74 -2.42 9.13
N VAL A 38 2.90 -3.28 9.70
CA VAL A 38 1.58 -3.59 9.10
C VAL A 38 0.71 -2.35 9.00
N HIS A 39 0.73 -1.47 10.01
CA HIS A 39 0.01 -0.19 10.01
C HIS A 39 0.51 0.77 8.92
N ILE A 40 1.82 0.91 8.75
CA ILE A 40 2.41 1.69 7.65
C ILE A 40 1.90 1.17 6.30
N ILE A 41 1.99 -0.15 6.06
CA ILE A 41 1.52 -0.76 4.81
C ILE A 41 0.02 -0.52 4.60
N ALA A 42 -0.80 -0.64 5.63
CA ALA A 42 -2.25 -0.44 5.52
C ALA A 42 -2.65 1.02 5.25
N SER A 43 -1.86 2.00 5.73
CA SER A 43 -2.24 3.41 5.76
C SER A 43 -1.44 4.33 4.82
N HIS A 44 -0.41 3.83 4.12
CA HIS A 44 0.40 4.67 3.23
C HIS A 44 -0.35 5.21 2.01
N SER A 45 -1.39 4.50 1.52
CA SER A 45 -2.20 4.95 0.38
C SER A 45 -3.49 5.65 0.85
N LYS A 46 -4.40 5.97 -0.09
CA LYS A 46 -5.68 6.66 0.15
C LYS A 46 -6.57 6.01 1.22
N GLU A 47 -6.43 4.71 1.44
CA GLU A 47 -7.11 3.95 2.48
C GLU A 47 -6.74 4.40 3.89
N GLY A 48 -5.57 5.01 4.06
CA GLY A 48 -5.12 5.58 5.32
C GLY A 48 -5.56 7.02 5.54
N ASP A 49 -6.33 7.64 4.65
CA ASP A 49 -6.84 9.00 4.89
C ASP A 49 -7.66 9.03 6.18
N GLY A 50 -7.22 9.83 7.16
CA GLY A 50 -7.81 9.87 8.50
C GLY A 50 -7.38 8.74 9.45
N ALA A 51 -6.49 7.83 9.03
CA ALA A 51 -6.02 6.68 9.82
C ALA A 51 -4.47 6.53 9.86
N ARG A 52 -3.72 7.51 9.33
CA ARG A 52 -2.25 7.62 9.45
C ARG A 52 -1.87 8.08 10.86
N ASN A 53 -1.97 7.16 11.82
CA ASN A 53 -1.80 7.42 13.26
C ASN A 53 -0.33 7.46 13.73
N THR A 54 0.65 7.28 12.84
CA THR A 54 2.08 7.22 13.17
C THR A 54 2.88 8.14 12.27
N VAL A 55 4.02 8.63 12.77
CA VAL A 55 4.92 9.52 12.02
C VAL A 55 5.49 8.78 10.82
N GLU A 56 5.83 7.50 10.98
CA GLU A 56 6.35 6.65 9.92
C GLU A 56 5.34 6.46 8.78
N ALA A 57 4.05 6.29 9.07
CA ALA A 57 3.02 6.19 8.04
C ALA A 57 2.85 7.50 7.25
N ILE A 58 3.00 8.65 7.92
CA ILE A 58 2.97 9.98 7.28
C ILE A 58 4.19 10.14 6.38
N ILE A 59 5.39 9.81 6.88
CA ILE A 59 6.64 9.89 6.10
C ILE A 59 6.56 9.02 4.85
N VAL A 60 6.11 7.76 4.99
CA VAL A 60 6.02 6.84 3.84
C VAL A 60 4.99 7.32 2.83
N ASN A 61 3.83 7.81 3.27
CA ASN A 61 2.85 8.43 2.37
C ASN A 61 3.47 9.60 1.60
N HIS A 62 4.11 10.54 2.28
CA HIS A 62 4.73 11.68 1.60
C HIS A 62 5.86 11.25 0.65
N ALA A 63 6.66 10.26 1.04
CA ALA A 63 7.71 9.71 0.18
C ALA A 63 7.16 9.09 -1.11
N ASP A 64 5.99 8.45 -1.06
CA ASP A 64 5.31 7.92 -2.27
C ASP A 64 4.88 9.05 -3.23
N PHE A 65 4.51 10.21 -2.68
CA PHE A 65 4.00 11.34 -3.45
C PHE A 65 5.03 12.39 -3.82
N VAL A 66 6.26 12.33 -3.27
CA VAL A 66 7.30 13.35 -3.47
C VAL A 66 7.58 13.66 -4.95
N ASN A 67 7.54 12.65 -5.82
CA ASN A 67 7.77 12.85 -7.25
C ASN A 67 6.59 13.55 -7.95
N PHE A 68 5.37 13.39 -7.44
CA PHE A 68 4.19 14.07 -7.97
C PHE A 68 4.13 15.51 -7.45
N GLU A 69 4.32 15.71 -6.14
CA GLU A 69 4.27 17.02 -5.48
C GLU A 69 5.39 17.96 -5.95
N ALA A 70 6.61 17.45 -6.18
CA ALA A 70 7.73 18.26 -6.64
C ALA A 70 7.59 18.80 -8.07
N LEU A 71 6.66 18.26 -8.85
CA LEU A 71 6.39 18.65 -10.24
C LEU A 71 5.14 19.50 -10.40
N GLU A 72 4.39 19.76 -9.32
CA GLU A 72 3.29 20.72 -9.32
C GLU A 72 3.85 22.14 -9.24
N ILE A 73 3.74 22.89 -10.35
CA ILE A 73 4.06 24.33 -10.48
C ILE A 73 2.74 25.12 -10.49
#